data_AF-J8DM02-F1
#
_entry.id   AF-J8DM02-F1
#
_cell.length_a   1.000
_cell.length_b   1.000
_cell.length_c   1.000
_cell.angle_alpha   90.00
_cell.angle_beta   90.00
_cell.angle_gamma   90.00
#
_symmetry.space_group_name_H-M   'P 1'
#
loop_
_entity.id
_entity.type
_entity.pdbx_description
1 polymer ?
#
loop_
_entity_poly.entity_id
_entity_poly.type
_entity_poly.pdbx_seq_one_letter_code
_entity_poly.pdbx_strand_id
1 'polypeptide(L)'
;MGELNFMSFEELHNKINPHDSGVYLIADHNDKIVYVGKAFKIKSRVLSHFNGYSNTKDYAHLFNRVAYILEDSPLNRSLLEITYMIEYKTVLNKEVQEEFPDLYTEYIKRTNEKYSSVVMISQIDESFEQAKIEDVVRDIEKGKQRETTPEILKLQKDRKQARNKRRDGLIKLTGGKSMFYEILSLLDSGYNPNLLADALDIDIETINVLKEHRADFKIPRNHKRMIKHQDIMYSLTGRKNTGNSRLNHLL
;
A
#
# COMPACT_ATOMS: atom_id res chain seq x y z
N MET A 1 -31.31 1.61 -21.14
CA MET A 1 -31.25 1.15 -19.74
C MET A 1 -32.49 1.66 -19.04
N GLY A 2 -33.11 0.83 -18.19
CA GLY A 2 -34.32 1.24 -17.46
C GLY A 2 -34.03 2.41 -16.53
N GLU A 3 -35.05 3.20 -16.22
CA GLU A 3 -34.94 4.33 -15.31
C GLU A 3 -34.61 3.84 -13.88
N LEU A 4 -33.51 4.32 -13.31
CA LEU A 4 -33.09 3.97 -11.95
C LEU A 4 -33.97 4.71 -10.93
N ASN A 5 -34.82 3.95 -10.24
CA ASN A 5 -35.70 4.50 -9.22
C ASN A 5 -35.02 4.54 -7.85
N PHE A 6 -34.48 5.70 -7.49
CA PHE A 6 -33.88 5.94 -6.17
C PHE A 6 -34.94 6.12 -5.09
N MET A 7 -34.79 5.39 -4.00
CA MET A 7 -35.69 5.37 -2.85
C MET A 7 -34.92 5.53 -1.53
N SER A 8 -35.64 5.73 -0.43
CA SER A 8 -35.02 5.71 0.90
C SER A 8 -34.59 4.30 1.29
N PHE A 9 -33.68 4.17 2.26
CA PHE A 9 -33.26 2.85 2.77
C PHE A 9 -34.41 2.10 3.46
N GLU A 10 -35.34 2.82 4.10
CA GLU A 10 -36.55 2.26 4.69
C GLU A 10 -37.51 1.73 3.61
N GLU A 11 -37.72 2.50 2.54
CA GLU A 11 -38.53 2.07 1.41
C GLU A 11 -37.93 0.84 0.71
N LEU A 12 -36.60 0.80 0.53
CA LEU A 12 -35.92 -0.39 0.03
C LEU A 12 -36.20 -1.59 0.93
N HIS A 13 -36.05 -1.42 2.25
CA HIS A 13 -36.27 -2.49 3.23
C HIS A 13 -37.68 -3.09 3.11
N ASN A 14 -38.68 -2.26 2.83
CA ASN A 14 -40.07 -2.68 2.70
C ASN A 14 -40.41 -3.28 1.32
N LYS A 15 -39.74 -2.83 0.25
CA LYS A 15 -40.00 -3.28 -1.13
C LYS A 15 -39.31 -4.58 -1.50
N ILE A 16 -38.11 -4.84 -0.96
CA ILE A 16 -37.28 -5.96 -1.40
C ILE A 16 -37.42 -7.18 -0.49
N ASN A 17 -37.49 -8.37 -1.07
CA ASN A 17 -37.53 -9.60 -0.27
C ASN A 17 -36.14 -9.88 0.33
N PRO A 18 -36.07 -10.54 1.50
CA PRO A 18 -34.79 -10.87 2.14
C PRO A 18 -33.87 -11.78 1.31
N HIS A 19 -34.37 -12.40 0.23
CA HIS A 19 -33.65 -13.37 -0.60
C HIS A 19 -33.39 -12.84 -2.01
N ASP A 20 -33.83 -11.63 -2.31
CA ASP A 20 -33.65 -11.03 -3.61
C ASP A 20 -32.17 -10.69 -3.84
N SER A 21 -31.70 -11.13 -5.00
CA SER A 21 -30.33 -10.92 -5.44
C SER A 21 -30.28 -9.92 -6.59
N GLY A 22 -29.17 -9.21 -6.71
CA GLY A 22 -29.00 -8.21 -7.76
C GLY A 22 -27.88 -7.22 -7.48
N VAL A 23 -27.99 -6.05 -8.10
CA VAL A 23 -27.08 -4.91 -7.96
C VAL A 23 -27.82 -3.77 -7.27
N TYR A 24 -27.13 -3.03 -6.40
CA TYR A 24 -27.63 -1.82 -5.77
C TYR A 24 -26.67 -0.67 -6.02
N LEU A 25 -27.24 0.53 -6.15
CA LEU A 25 -26.54 1.77 -6.38
C LEU A 25 -26.90 2.74 -5.26
N ILE A 26 -25.91 3.43 -4.71
CA ILE A 26 -26.10 4.38 -3.61
C ILE A 26 -25.73 5.77 -4.09
N ALA A 27 -26.62 6.72 -3.84
CA ALA A 27 -26.41 8.13 -4.11
C ALA A 27 -26.19 8.93 -2.83
N ASP A 28 -25.40 10.00 -2.93
CA ASP A 28 -25.16 10.96 -1.86
C ASP A 28 -26.31 11.98 -1.71
N HIS A 29 -26.16 12.94 -0.80
CA HIS A 29 -27.13 14.03 -0.59
C HIS A 29 -27.23 15.02 -1.75
N ASN A 30 -26.40 14.90 -2.79
CA ASN A 30 -26.45 15.70 -4.01
C ASN A 30 -26.94 14.86 -5.20
N ASP A 31 -27.57 13.71 -4.94
CA ASP A 31 -28.02 12.73 -5.93
C ASP A 31 -26.90 12.20 -6.85
N LYS A 32 -25.62 12.34 -6.45
CA LYS A 32 -24.50 11.72 -7.17
C LYS A 32 -24.41 10.25 -6.77
N ILE A 33 -24.39 9.35 -7.76
CA ILE A 33 -24.14 7.93 -7.53
C ILE A 33 -22.67 7.75 -7.13
N VAL A 34 -22.44 7.30 -5.91
CA VAL A 34 -21.11 7.25 -5.29
C VAL A 34 -20.63 5.85 -5.03
N TYR A 35 -21.54 4.86 -5.01
CA TYR A 35 -21.20 3.47 -4.79
C TYR A 35 -22.12 2.53 -5.56
N VAL A 36 -21.58 1.46 -6.11
CA VAL A 36 -22.31 0.34 -6.72
C VAL A 36 -21.81 -0.95 -6.06
N GLY A 37 -22.71 -1.89 -5.78
CA GLY A 37 -22.32 -3.22 -5.36
C GLY A 37 -23.31 -4.29 -5.77
N LYS A 38 -22.83 -5.54 -5.88
CA LYS A 38 -23.68 -6.72 -6.05
C LYS A 38 -23.93 -7.47 -4.76
N ALA A 39 -25.04 -8.20 -4.70
CA ALA A 39 -25.37 -9.04 -3.56
C ALA A 39 -26.22 -10.26 -3.95
N PHE A 40 -26.08 -11.36 -3.18
CA PHE A 40 -27.06 -12.46 -3.16
C PHE A 40 -28.30 -12.12 -2.33
N LYS A 41 -28.17 -11.17 -1.39
CA LYS A 41 -29.25 -10.66 -0.55
C LYS A 41 -29.07 -9.15 -0.43
N ILE A 42 -29.68 -8.40 -1.34
CA ILE A 42 -29.49 -6.93 -1.41
C ILE A 42 -29.84 -6.29 -0.07
N LYS A 43 -30.97 -6.67 0.53
CA LYS A 43 -31.44 -6.14 1.83
C LYS A 43 -30.38 -6.22 2.93
N SER A 44 -29.77 -7.40 3.10
CA SER A 44 -28.73 -7.63 4.11
C SER A 44 -27.45 -6.89 3.77
N ARG A 45 -27.09 -6.82 2.48
CA ARG A 45 -25.86 -6.17 2.06
C ARG A 45 -25.93 -4.66 2.26
N VAL A 46 -27.01 -4.02 1.83
CA VAL A 46 -27.23 -2.57 2.02
C VAL A 46 -27.18 -2.21 3.51
N LEU A 47 -27.85 -2.99 4.37
CA LEU A 47 -27.81 -2.76 5.81
C LEU A 47 -26.40 -2.89 6.41
N SER A 48 -25.56 -3.78 5.87
CA SER A 48 -24.19 -4.00 6.37
C SER A 48 -23.28 -2.77 6.26
N HIS A 49 -23.60 -1.82 5.37
CA HIS A 49 -22.86 -0.56 5.25
C HIS A 49 -23.01 0.32 6.50
N PHE A 50 -24.15 0.27 7.17
CA PHE A 50 -24.44 1.08 8.36
C PHE A 50 -24.02 0.38 9.67
N ASN A 51 -23.90 -0.94 9.66
CA ASN A 51 -23.56 -1.73 10.86
C ASN A 51 -22.04 -1.89 11.10
N GLY A 52 -21.20 -1.24 10.30
CA GLY A 52 -19.75 -1.16 10.54
C GLY A 52 -18.92 -2.39 10.18
N TYR A 53 -19.46 -3.30 9.37
CA TYR A 53 -18.79 -4.52 8.90
C TYR A 53 -18.32 -4.44 7.44
N SER A 54 -18.27 -3.24 6.85
CA SER A 54 -17.90 -3.04 5.44
C SER A 54 -16.76 -2.03 5.29
N ASN A 55 -16.00 -2.16 4.19
CA ASN A 55 -14.93 -1.24 3.79
C ASN A 55 -15.42 0.20 3.52
N THR A 56 -16.73 0.44 3.59
CA THR A 56 -17.37 1.74 3.37
C THR A 56 -17.93 2.35 4.66
N LYS A 57 -17.67 1.75 5.83
CA LYS A 57 -18.16 2.24 7.13
C LYS A 57 -17.87 3.73 7.31
N ASP A 58 -16.67 4.16 6.93
CA ASP A 58 -16.21 5.54 7.09
C ASP A 58 -16.99 6.52 6.21
N TYR A 59 -17.68 6.04 5.17
CA TYR A 59 -18.46 6.84 4.23
C TYR A 59 -19.98 6.64 4.36
N ALA A 60 -20.44 5.79 5.28
CA ALA A 60 -21.87 5.48 5.42
C ALA A 60 -22.72 6.72 5.71
N HIS A 61 -22.12 7.73 6.36
CA HIS A 61 -22.76 9.03 6.63
C HIS A 61 -23.03 9.87 5.36
N LEU A 62 -22.42 9.53 4.22
CA LEU A 62 -22.66 10.19 2.94
C LEU A 62 -23.81 9.58 2.17
N PHE A 63 -24.29 8.40 2.57
CA PHE A 63 -25.30 7.64 1.83
C PHE A 63 -26.70 8.19 2.11
N ASN A 64 -27.41 8.55 1.04
CA ASN A 64 -28.71 9.22 1.13
C ASN A 64 -29.85 8.39 0.53
N ARG A 65 -29.67 7.91 -0.70
CA ARG A 65 -30.70 7.16 -1.44
C ARG A 65 -30.10 5.93 -2.10
N VAL A 66 -30.96 4.95 -2.36
CA VAL A 66 -30.56 3.68 -2.95
C VAL A 66 -31.48 3.30 -4.11
N ALA A 67 -30.90 2.76 -5.18
CA ALA A 67 -31.61 2.10 -6.26
C ALA A 67 -31.15 0.64 -6.34
N TYR A 68 -31.96 -0.23 -6.94
CA TYR A 68 -31.59 -1.63 -7.14
C TYR A 68 -32.10 -2.18 -8.47
N ILE A 69 -31.43 -3.22 -8.94
CA ILE A 69 -31.80 -4.02 -10.11
C ILE A 69 -31.74 -5.48 -9.67
N LEU A 70 -32.86 -6.18 -9.78
CA LEU A 70 -32.92 -7.62 -9.52
C LEU A 70 -32.24 -8.38 -10.65
N GLU A 71 -31.36 -9.29 -10.29
CA GLU A 71 -30.65 -10.16 -11.25
C GLU A 71 -30.12 -11.38 -10.51
N ASP A 72 -30.61 -12.56 -10.86
CA ASP A 72 -30.24 -13.80 -10.17
C ASP A 72 -28.94 -14.39 -10.70
N SER A 73 -28.65 -14.21 -11.99
CA SER A 73 -27.43 -14.70 -12.61
C SER A 73 -26.20 -14.05 -11.97
N PRO A 74 -25.30 -14.83 -11.34
CA PRO A 74 -24.08 -14.28 -10.76
C PRO A 74 -23.18 -13.58 -11.79
N LEU A 75 -23.18 -14.09 -13.02
CA LEU A 75 -22.43 -13.50 -14.13
C LEU A 75 -23.00 -12.14 -14.51
N ASN A 76 -24.32 -12.06 -14.73
CA ASN A 76 -24.96 -10.80 -15.11
C ASN A 76 -24.86 -9.75 -13.99
N ARG A 77 -24.99 -10.14 -12.72
CA ARG A 77 -24.74 -9.23 -11.59
C ARG A 77 -23.35 -8.62 -11.62
N SER A 78 -22.34 -9.44 -11.93
CA SER A 78 -20.96 -8.96 -12.02
C SER A 78 -20.76 -8.01 -13.21
N LEU A 79 -21.38 -8.32 -14.35
CA LEU A 79 -21.35 -7.44 -15.53
C LEU A 79 -22.06 -6.11 -15.25
N LEU A 80 -23.25 -6.13 -14.64
CA LEU A 80 -24.00 -4.93 -14.26
C LEU A 80 -23.26 -4.07 -13.25
N GLU A 81 -22.66 -4.68 -12.23
CA GLU A 81 -21.82 -3.99 -11.24
C GLU A 81 -20.70 -3.22 -11.92
N ILE A 82 -19.89 -3.89 -12.75
CA ILE A 82 -18.79 -3.26 -13.48
C ILE A 82 -19.30 -2.16 -14.42
N THR A 83 -20.40 -2.43 -15.14
CA THR A 83 -20.99 -1.48 -16.09
C THR A 83 -21.36 -0.17 -15.40
N TYR A 84 -22.09 -0.24 -14.28
CA TYR A 84 -22.54 0.95 -13.56
C TYR A 84 -21.42 1.63 -12.78
N MET A 85 -20.41 0.88 -12.30
CA MET A 85 -19.21 1.48 -11.70
C MET A 85 -18.47 2.37 -12.70
N ILE A 86 -18.30 1.90 -13.94
CA ILE A 86 -17.62 2.65 -15.01
C ILE A 86 -18.50 3.80 -15.49
N GLU A 87 -19.79 3.56 -15.75
CA GLU A 87 -20.74 4.57 -16.26
C GLU A 87 -20.83 5.78 -15.33
N TYR A 88 -21.01 5.53 -14.02
CA TYR A 88 -21.19 6.60 -13.04
C TYR A 88 -19.90 7.03 -12.34
N LYS A 89 -18.78 6.35 -12.60
CA LYS A 89 -17.49 6.60 -11.94
C LYS A 89 -17.66 6.69 -10.42
N THR A 90 -18.18 5.62 -9.83
CA THR A 90 -18.57 5.57 -8.42
C THR A 90 -17.37 5.69 -7.49
N VAL A 91 -17.10 6.92 -7.07
CA VAL A 91 -15.88 7.33 -6.34
C VAL A 91 -15.63 6.61 -5.02
N LEU A 92 -16.61 5.92 -4.44
CA LEU A 92 -16.43 5.14 -3.21
C LEU A 92 -16.20 3.64 -3.46
N ASN A 93 -16.20 3.19 -4.72
CA ASN A 93 -15.69 1.87 -5.09
C ASN A 93 -14.17 1.93 -5.19
N LYS A 94 -13.49 0.97 -4.54
CA LYS A 94 -12.03 0.95 -4.45
C LYS A 94 -11.37 0.85 -5.83
N GLU A 95 -11.95 0.05 -6.72
CA GLU A 95 -11.48 -0.13 -8.09
C GLU A 95 -11.51 1.20 -8.87
N VAL A 96 -12.56 1.99 -8.69
CA VAL A 96 -12.68 3.32 -9.31
C VAL A 96 -11.72 4.32 -8.68
N GLN A 97 -11.46 4.23 -7.37
CA GLN A 97 -10.45 5.07 -6.69
C GLN A 97 -9.04 4.81 -7.20
N GLU A 98 -8.69 3.54 -7.45
CA GLU A 98 -7.39 3.16 -8.00
C GLU A 98 -7.22 3.61 -9.45
N GLU A 99 -8.29 3.55 -10.26
CA GLU A 99 -8.26 3.96 -11.67
C GLU A 99 -8.35 5.49 -11.86
N PHE A 100 -9.15 6.17 -11.03
CA PHE A 100 -9.44 7.61 -11.12
C PHE A 100 -9.23 8.33 -9.77
N PRO A 101 -7.99 8.38 -9.26
CA PRO A 101 -7.68 8.95 -7.94
C PRO A 101 -8.06 10.44 -7.83
N ASP A 102 -7.95 11.20 -8.92
CA ASP A 102 -8.29 12.63 -8.93
C ASP A 102 -9.79 12.88 -8.67
N LEU A 103 -10.67 12.04 -9.25
CA LEU A 103 -12.13 12.18 -9.08
C LEU A 103 -12.57 11.88 -7.64
N TYR A 104 -11.92 10.90 -7.02
CA TYR A 104 -12.13 10.59 -5.61
C TYR A 104 -11.67 11.76 -4.73
N THR A 105 -10.48 12.28 -4.99
CA THR A 105 -9.89 13.39 -4.23
C THR A 105 -10.78 14.64 -4.31
N GLU A 106 -11.22 15.01 -5.51
CA GLU A 106 -12.13 16.15 -5.71
C GLU A 106 -13.47 15.95 -4.97
N TYR A 107 -14.03 14.73 -5.02
CA TYR A 107 -15.26 14.41 -4.32
C TYR A 107 -15.13 14.56 -2.80
N ILE A 108 -14.06 14.02 -2.20
CA ILE A 108 -13.80 14.12 -0.76
C ILE A 108 -13.58 15.58 -0.36
N LYS A 109 -12.80 16.34 -1.14
CA LYS A 109 -12.57 17.76 -0.89
C LYS A 109 -13.88 18.54 -0.83
N ARG A 110 -14.72 18.43 -1.87
CA ARG A 110 -16.03 19.09 -1.93
C ARG A 110 -16.97 18.66 -0.80
N THR A 111 -16.94 17.37 -0.45
CA THR A 111 -17.77 16.82 0.61
C THR A 111 -17.36 17.36 1.97
N ASN A 112 -16.05 17.40 2.25
CA ASN A 112 -15.49 17.94 3.49
C ASN A 112 -15.69 19.46 3.60
N GLU A 113 -15.59 20.21 2.50
CA GLU A 113 -15.89 21.64 2.45
C GLU A 113 -17.34 21.93 2.89
N LYS A 114 -18.30 21.05 2.53
CA LYS A 114 -19.72 21.15 2.92
C LYS A 114 -19.96 20.84 4.41
N TYR A 115 -19.12 20.02 5.03
CA TYR A 115 -19.16 19.69 6.47
C TYR A 115 -18.14 20.52 7.28
N SER A 116 -17.99 21.81 6.92
CA SER A 116 -17.01 22.74 7.50
C SER A 116 -17.11 22.88 9.03
N SER A 117 -16.39 22.00 9.72
CA SER A 117 -15.77 22.29 11.01
C SER A 117 -14.33 21.75 11.03
N VAL A 118 -13.37 22.69 10.88
CA VAL A 118 -12.08 22.76 11.59
C VAL A 118 -10.93 21.83 11.14
N VAL A 119 -9.80 22.43 10.73
CA VAL A 119 -8.38 21.94 10.76
C VAL A 119 -8.01 20.67 9.94
N MET A 120 -8.91 19.70 9.76
CA MET A 120 -8.60 18.48 8.98
C MET A 120 -8.38 18.76 7.49
N ILE A 121 -9.08 19.75 6.90
CA ILE A 121 -9.00 20.03 5.46
C ILE A 121 -7.59 20.49 5.05
N SER A 122 -6.94 21.36 5.82
CA SER A 122 -5.58 21.80 5.49
C SER A 122 -4.57 20.67 5.62
N GLN A 123 -4.70 19.82 6.64
CA GLN A 123 -3.81 18.68 6.83
C GLN A 123 -3.99 17.63 5.74
N ILE A 124 -5.22 17.40 5.27
CA ILE A 124 -5.53 16.47 4.19
C ILE A 124 -4.99 17.00 2.86
N ASP A 125 -5.26 18.27 2.51
CA ASP A 125 -4.75 18.90 1.30
C ASP A 125 -3.21 18.94 1.28
N GLU A 126 -2.58 19.30 2.40
CA GLU A 126 -1.12 19.25 2.56
C GLU A 126 -0.58 17.82 2.39
N SER A 127 -1.25 16.82 2.96
CA SER A 127 -0.85 15.42 2.83
C SER A 127 -0.97 14.90 1.39
N PHE A 128 -2.00 15.34 0.67
CA PHE A 128 -2.18 14.98 -0.75
C PHE A 128 -1.13 15.64 -1.65
N GLU A 129 -0.86 16.93 -1.45
CA GLU A 129 0.20 17.61 -2.21
C GLU A 129 1.57 17.02 -1.89
N GLN A 130 1.83 16.67 -0.62
CA GLN A 130 3.01 15.89 -0.24
C GLN A 130 3.06 14.56 -0.98
N ALA A 131 1.98 13.76 -0.99
CA ALA A 131 1.94 12.46 -1.66
C ALA A 131 2.22 12.57 -3.17
N LYS A 132 1.66 13.59 -3.85
CA LYS A 132 1.97 13.86 -5.27
C LYS A 132 3.46 14.14 -5.49
N ILE A 133 4.05 14.98 -4.65
CA ILE A 133 5.49 15.28 -4.69
C ILE A 133 6.30 14.00 -4.43
N GLU A 134 5.89 13.18 -3.47
CA GLU A 134 6.56 11.91 -3.13
C GLU A 134 6.54 10.91 -4.30
N ASP A 135 5.43 10.81 -5.01
CA ASP A 135 5.27 9.94 -6.18
C ASP A 135 6.11 10.40 -7.36
N VAL A 136 6.17 11.71 -7.61
CA VAL A 136 7.07 12.27 -8.62
C VAL A 136 8.53 11.99 -8.28
N VAL A 137 8.94 12.16 -7.02
CA VAL A 137 10.29 11.81 -6.57
C VAL A 137 10.58 10.33 -6.78
N ARG A 138 9.65 9.44 -6.41
CA ARG A 138 9.78 7.98 -6.60
C ARG A 138 9.92 7.62 -8.08
N ASP A 139 9.17 8.27 -8.96
CA ASP A 139 9.24 8.07 -10.41
C ASP A 139 10.60 8.51 -10.97
N ILE A 140 11.13 9.66 -10.53
CA ILE A 140 12.46 10.12 -10.94
C ILE A 140 13.56 9.17 -10.44
N GLU A 141 13.46 8.68 -9.20
CA GLU A 141 14.41 7.70 -8.65
C GLU A 141 14.40 6.35 -9.40
N LYS A 142 13.25 5.99 -10.00
CA LYS A 142 13.11 4.83 -10.90
C LYS A 142 13.59 5.12 -12.33
N GLY A 143 14.05 6.33 -12.62
CA GLY A 143 14.59 6.74 -13.92
C GLY A 143 13.55 7.25 -14.91
N LYS A 144 12.31 7.55 -14.47
CA LYS A 144 11.31 8.18 -15.34
C LYS A 144 11.59 9.67 -15.49
N GLN A 145 11.33 10.21 -16.68
CA GLN A 145 11.39 11.65 -16.91
C GLN A 145 10.13 12.32 -16.34
N ARG A 146 10.32 13.26 -15.42
CA ARG A 146 9.27 14.10 -14.83
C ARG A 146 9.80 15.52 -14.69
N GLU A 147 8.90 16.49 -14.74
CA GLU A 147 9.24 17.88 -14.44
C GLU A 147 9.69 18.01 -12.98
N THR A 148 10.73 18.79 -12.76
CA THR A 148 11.38 18.91 -11.46
C THR A 148 11.19 20.32 -10.91
N THR A 149 10.55 20.42 -9.74
CA THR A 149 10.38 21.69 -9.00
C THR A 149 11.44 21.83 -7.90
N PRO A 150 11.66 23.04 -7.35
CA PRO A 150 12.57 23.24 -6.21
C PRO A 150 12.24 22.36 -4.99
N GLU A 151 10.95 22.10 -4.74
CA GLU A 151 10.47 21.24 -3.66
C GLU A 151 10.82 19.77 -3.91
N ILE A 152 10.65 19.27 -5.14
CA ILE A 152 11.06 17.92 -5.55
C ILE A 152 12.58 17.75 -5.38
N LEU A 153 13.38 18.74 -5.79
CA LEU A 153 14.84 18.71 -5.62
C LEU A 153 15.25 18.67 -4.14
N LYS A 154 14.59 19.46 -3.31
CA LYS A 154 14.82 19.48 -1.86
C LYS A 154 14.51 18.12 -1.24
N LEU A 155 13.33 17.57 -1.54
CA LEU A 155 12.92 16.25 -1.02
C LEU A 155 13.84 15.12 -1.50
N GLN A 156 14.29 15.15 -2.76
CA GLN A 156 15.30 14.22 -3.28
C GLN A 156 16.62 14.31 -2.49
N LYS A 157 17.09 15.52 -2.21
CA LYS A 157 18.31 15.74 -1.43
C LYS A 157 18.16 15.20 -0.02
N ASP A 158 17.03 15.46 0.63
CA ASP A 158 16.74 15.02 2.00
C ASP A 158 16.63 13.49 2.07
N ARG A 159 15.93 12.85 1.12
CA ARG A 159 15.86 11.38 1.00
C ARG A 159 17.24 10.77 0.76
N LYS A 160 18.05 11.36 -0.12
CA LYS A 160 19.43 10.92 -0.36
C LYS A 160 20.30 11.04 0.89
N GLN A 161 20.15 12.11 1.66
CA GLN A 161 20.85 12.29 2.94
C GLN A 161 20.40 11.26 3.97
N ALA A 162 19.09 11.02 4.12
CA ALA A 162 18.55 10.01 5.03
C ALA A 162 19.05 8.60 4.67
N ARG A 163 19.06 8.25 3.39
CA ARG A 163 19.60 6.97 2.88
C ARG A 163 21.09 6.82 3.19
N ASN A 164 21.88 7.89 2.98
CA ASN A 164 23.31 7.88 3.32
C ASN A 164 23.52 7.71 4.83
N LYS A 165 22.77 8.44 5.67
CA LYS A 165 22.86 8.32 7.13
C LYS A 165 22.51 6.91 7.61
N ARG A 166 21.46 6.29 7.04
CA ARG A 166 21.08 4.90 7.32
C ARG A 166 22.18 3.93 6.91
N ARG A 167 22.71 4.07 5.69
CA ARG A 167 23.82 3.25 5.20
C ARG A 167 25.03 3.34 6.13
N ASP A 168 25.41 4.54 6.53
CA ASP A 168 26.60 4.76 7.37
C ASP A 168 26.38 4.23 8.80
N GLY A 169 25.15 4.26 9.31
CA GLY A 169 24.77 3.60 10.57
C GLY A 169 24.90 2.07 10.49
N LEU A 170 24.35 1.45 9.43
CA LEU A 170 24.44 0.01 9.22
C LEU A 170 25.88 -0.46 9.02
N ILE A 171 26.70 0.31 8.29
CA ILE A 171 28.13 0.03 8.12
C ILE A 171 28.85 -0.06 9.47
N LYS A 172 28.48 0.79 10.45
CA LYS A 172 29.06 0.75 11.79
C LYS A 172 28.61 -0.50 12.56
N LEU A 173 27.32 -0.82 12.51
CA LEU A 173 26.74 -1.98 13.19
C LEU A 173 27.29 -3.31 12.65
N THR A 174 27.60 -3.39 11.36
CA THR A 174 28.21 -4.58 10.75
C THR A 174 29.73 -4.70 10.97
N GLY A 175 30.35 -3.82 11.75
CA GLY A 175 31.80 -3.83 11.97
C GLY A 175 32.63 -3.30 10.79
N GLY A 176 32.01 -2.57 9.86
CA GLY A 176 32.69 -1.86 8.78
C GLY A 176 32.18 -2.17 7.38
N LYS A 177 32.68 -1.38 6.41
CA LYS A 177 32.18 -1.37 5.02
C LYS A 177 32.39 -2.70 4.30
N SER A 178 33.45 -3.44 4.63
CA SER A 178 33.71 -4.74 4.03
C SER A 178 32.65 -5.76 4.44
N MET A 179 32.37 -5.86 5.74
CA MET A 179 31.37 -6.79 6.29
C MET A 179 29.95 -6.41 5.84
N PHE A 180 29.64 -5.12 5.78
CA PHE A 180 28.37 -4.62 5.25
C PHE A 180 28.04 -5.19 3.86
N TYR A 181 28.96 -5.06 2.90
CA TYR A 181 28.75 -5.58 1.55
C TYR A 181 28.83 -7.09 1.47
N GLU A 182 29.62 -7.72 2.34
CA GLU A 182 29.71 -9.18 2.45
C GLU A 182 28.34 -9.78 2.85
N ILE A 183 27.72 -9.22 3.89
CA ILE A 183 26.39 -9.63 4.37
C ILE A 183 25.34 -9.41 3.30
N LEU A 184 25.33 -8.24 2.64
CA LEU A 184 24.42 -7.99 1.52
C LEU A 184 24.60 -9.01 0.40
N SER A 185 25.85 -9.36 0.06
CA SER A 185 26.13 -10.38 -0.96
C SER A 185 25.59 -11.75 -0.54
N LEU A 186 25.77 -12.15 0.71
CA LEU A 186 25.26 -13.42 1.24
C LEU A 186 23.72 -13.45 1.25
N LEU A 187 23.09 -12.36 1.67
CA LEU A 187 21.63 -12.21 1.62
C LEU A 187 21.09 -12.27 0.18
N ASP A 188 21.75 -11.64 -0.79
CA ASP A 188 21.41 -11.72 -2.22
C ASP A 188 21.60 -13.13 -2.79
N SER A 189 22.47 -13.94 -2.18
CA SER A 189 22.59 -15.38 -2.48
C SER A 189 21.62 -16.28 -1.71
N GLY A 190 20.68 -15.72 -0.96
CA GLY A 190 19.60 -16.46 -0.31
C GLY A 190 19.95 -17.09 1.03
N TYR A 191 21.02 -16.64 1.70
CA TYR A 191 21.37 -17.15 3.04
C TYR A 191 20.32 -16.74 4.08
N ASN A 192 20.08 -17.62 5.07
CA ASN A 192 19.12 -17.38 6.14
C ASN A 192 19.65 -16.30 7.12
N PRO A 193 18.87 -15.28 7.49
CA PRO A 193 19.29 -14.24 8.44
C PRO A 193 19.76 -14.74 9.80
N ASN A 194 19.07 -15.73 10.39
CA ASN A 194 19.45 -16.28 11.69
C ASN A 194 20.80 -17.00 11.59
N LEU A 195 20.99 -17.77 10.53
CA LEU A 195 22.26 -18.43 10.24
C LEU A 195 23.41 -17.40 10.09
N LEU A 196 23.16 -16.27 9.42
CA LEU A 196 24.15 -15.22 9.25
C LEU A 196 24.43 -14.45 10.55
N ALA A 197 23.40 -14.22 11.37
CA ALA A 197 23.56 -13.57 12.66
C ALA A 197 24.49 -14.40 13.57
N ASP A 198 24.19 -15.69 13.70
CA ASP A 198 24.97 -16.62 14.51
C ASP A 198 26.40 -16.80 13.96
N ALA A 199 26.56 -16.96 12.65
CA ALA A 199 27.86 -17.24 12.04
C ALA A 199 28.79 -16.02 11.93
N LEU A 200 28.27 -14.80 12.06
CA LEU A 200 29.04 -13.56 11.90
C LEU A 200 29.15 -12.76 13.21
N ASP A 201 28.58 -13.24 14.31
CA ASP A 201 28.43 -12.50 15.58
C ASP A 201 27.78 -11.13 15.39
N ILE A 202 26.73 -11.07 14.58
CA ILE A 202 26.01 -9.83 14.31
C ILE A 202 24.58 -10.01 14.79
N ASP A 203 24.11 -9.02 15.51
CA ASP A 203 22.74 -8.98 16.00
C ASP A 203 21.72 -9.22 14.87
N ILE A 204 20.74 -10.08 15.14
CA ILE A 204 19.74 -10.52 14.17
C ILE A 204 18.86 -9.35 13.69
N GLU A 205 18.62 -8.34 14.53
CA GLU A 205 17.89 -7.13 14.12
C GLU A 205 18.67 -6.40 13.02
N THR A 206 19.99 -6.27 13.18
CA THR A 206 20.86 -5.66 12.16
C THR A 206 20.83 -6.42 10.84
N ILE A 207 20.87 -7.76 10.86
CA ILE A 207 20.77 -8.59 9.64
C ILE A 207 19.39 -8.47 8.99
N ASN A 208 18.31 -8.41 9.79
CA ASN A 208 16.95 -8.25 9.27
C ASN A 208 16.75 -6.89 8.61
N VAL A 209 17.25 -5.81 9.22
CA VAL A 209 17.20 -4.46 8.62
C VAL A 209 17.97 -4.42 7.29
N LEU A 210 19.13 -5.09 7.21
CA LEU A 210 19.88 -5.23 5.96
C LEU A 210 19.11 -6.01 4.90
N LYS A 211 18.45 -7.11 5.29
CA LYS A 211 17.64 -7.91 4.38
C LYS A 211 16.46 -7.12 3.83
N GLU A 212 15.74 -6.39 4.67
CA GLU A 212 14.59 -5.58 4.29
C GLU A 212 14.99 -4.50 3.26
N HIS A 213 16.07 -3.78 3.55
CA HIS A 213 16.54 -2.66 2.74
C HIS A 213 17.62 -3.01 1.70
N ARG A 214 17.87 -4.31 1.42
CA ARG A 214 18.97 -4.72 0.52
C ARG A 214 18.89 -4.10 -0.88
N ALA A 215 17.67 -3.91 -1.40
CA ALA A 215 17.44 -3.27 -2.70
C ALA A 215 17.92 -1.80 -2.73
N ASP A 216 17.99 -1.16 -1.57
CA ASP A 216 18.47 0.21 -1.41
C ASP A 216 19.99 0.31 -1.43
N PHE A 217 20.72 -0.80 -1.43
CA PHE A 217 22.18 -0.79 -1.35
C PHE A 217 22.79 -1.51 -2.55
N LYS A 218 23.24 -0.75 -3.55
CA LYS A 218 23.99 -1.32 -4.68
C LYS A 218 25.35 -1.82 -4.20
N ILE A 219 25.56 -3.14 -4.31
CA ILE A 219 26.87 -3.75 -4.09
C ILE A 219 27.84 -3.24 -5.19
N PRO A 220 29.03 -2.73 -4.82
CA PRO A 220 30.03 -2.29 -5.80
C PRO A 220 30.39 -3.41 -6.78
N ARG A 221 30.51 -3.09 -8.08
CA ARG A 221 30.83 -4.09 -9.12
C ARG A 221 32.15 -4.84 -8.88
N ASN A 222 33.08 -4.22 -8.16
CA ASN A 222 34.38 -4.79 -7.80
C ASN A 222 34.37 -5.54 -6.45
N HIS A 223 33.22 -5.64 -5.77
CA HIS A 223 33.11 -6.42 -4.55
C HIS A 223 33.30 -7.91 -4.87
N LYS A 224 34.26 -8.53 -4.18
CA LYS A 224 34.50 -9.97 -4.24
C LYS A 224 34.13 -10.55 -2.88
N ARG A 225 33.24 -11.54 -2.86
CA ARG A 225 32.85 -12.27 -1.66
C ARG A 225 34.08 -12.93 -1.03
N MET A 226 34.30 -12.68 0.25
CA MET A 226 35.46 -13.18 1.00
C MET A 226 35.11 -14.27 2.01
N ILE A 227 33.85 -14.36 2.44
CA ILE A 227 33.31 -15.40 3.30
C ILE A 227 32.70 -16.47 2.41
N LYS A 228 33.30 -17.67 2.42
CA LYS A 228 32.77 -18.83 1.70
C LYS A 228 31.70 -19.53 2.54
N HIS A 229 30.85 -20.32 1.88
CA HIS A 229 29.87 -21.16 2.56
C HIS A 229 30.50 -22.05 3.64
N GLN A 230 31.68 -22.60 3.33
CA GLN A 230 32.43 -23.46 4.22
C GLN A 230 32.86 -22.72 5.50
N ASP A 231 33.21 -21.43 5.40
CA ASP A 231 33.61 -20.60 6.52
C ASP A 231 32.44 -20.41 7.51
N ILE A 232 31.24 -20.18 6.98
CA ILE A 232 29.98 -20.08 7.76
C ILE A 232 29.70 -21.39 8.50
N MET A 233 29.78 -22.52 7.79
CA MET A 233 29.52 -23.83 8.38
C MET A 233 30.53 -24.21 9.47
N TYR A 234 31.80 -23.82 9.30
CA TYR A 234 32.83 -24.07 10.31
C TYR A 234 32.63 -23.22 11.57
N SER A 235 32.26 -21.95 11.41
CA SER A 235 31.89 -21.09 12.54
C SER A 235 30.76 -21.70 13.37
N LEU A 236 29.68 -22.17 12.73
CA LEU A 236 28.52 -22.74 13.43
C LEU A 236 28.79 -24.10 14.09
N THR A 237 29.72 -24.88 13.55
CA THR A 237 30.02 -26.24 14.04
C THR A 237 31.18 -26.29 15.04
N GLY A 238 31.80 -25.15 15.36
CA GLY A 238 32.97 -25.05 16.25
C GLY A 238 34.22 -25.76 15.70
N ARG A 239 34.23 -26.14 14.41
CA ARG A 239 35.37 -26.77 13.76
C ARG A 239 36.36 -25.68 13.33
N LYS A 240 37.62 -25.76 13.79
CA LYS A 240 38.67 -24.79 13.41
C LYS A 240 38.84 -24.76 11.89
N ASN A 241 38.48 -23.64 11.27
CA ASN A 241 38.96 -23.31 9.94
C ASN A 241 40.14 -22.36 10.05
N THR A 242 41.32 -22.81 9.69
CA THR A 242 42.58 -22.06 9.82
C THR A 242 42.79 -21.01 8.71
N GLY A 243 41.78 -20.74 7.86
CA GLY A 243 41.97 -20.00 6.61
C GLY A 243 41.43 -18.56 6.53
N ASN A 244 40.45 -18.15 7.34
CA ASN A 244 39.78 -16.84 7.16
C ASN A 244 39.93 -15.95 8.39
N SER A 245 40.88 -15.01 8.32
CA SER A 245 41.23 -14.13 9.44
C SER A 245 40.09 -13.25 9.94
N ARG A 246 39.04 -13.05 9.13
CA ARG A 246 37.88 -12.23 9.49
C ARG A 246 36.91 -12.91 10.44
N LEU A 247 36.95 -14.23 10.55
CA LEU A 247 36.16 -15.00 11.52
C LEU A 247 37.00 -15.44 12.72
N ASN A 248 38.23 -14.92 12.86
CA ASN A 248 39.09 -15.26 13.99
C ASN A 248 38.57 -14.75 15.33
N HIS A 249 37.68 -13.76 15.35
CA HIS A 249 37.05 -13.25 16.57
C HIS A 249 35.91 -14.16 17.08
N LEU A 250 35.51 -15.16 16.29
CA LEU A 250 34.45 -16.14 16.56
C LEU A 250 34.99 -17.50 17.04
N LEU A 251 36.33 -17.64 17.13
CA LEU A 251 37.06 -18.86 17.51
C LEU A 251 37.85 -18.64 18.80
#